data_AF-A0AA40F836-F1
#
_entry.id   AF-A0AA40F836-F1
#
_cell.length_a   1.000
_cell.length_b   1.000
_cell.length_c   1.000
_cell.angle_alpha   90.00
_cell.angle_beta   90.00
_cell.angle_gamma   90.00
#
_symmetry.space_group_name_H-M   'P 1'
#
loop_
_entity.id
_entity.type
_entity.pdbx_description
1 polymer ?
#
loop_
_entity_poly.entity_id
_entity_poly.type
_entity_poly.pdbx_seq_one_letter_code
_entity_poly.pdbx_strand_id
1 'polypeptide(L)'
;MASKPVCTQKVMAYQFSTGEYNVVLVDTPGFSDTYSSDTEILLDLARWLEVTYRQDAKLTGIIYLHRITDVRMDGGVMRNLKMFRKLCGDQPMKNIIITSTFWA
;
A
#
# COMPACT_ATOMS: atom_id res chain seq x y z
N MET A 1 -15.08 13.51 -19.18
CA MET A 1 -15.00 12.52 -18.10
C MET A 1 -14.42 13.23 -16.89
N ALA A 2 -15.16 13.34 -15.78
CA ALA A 2 -14.64 13.94 -14.57
C ALA A 2 -13.65 12.96 -13.92
N SER A 3 -12.44 13.41 -13.60
CA SER A 3 -11.49 12.63 -12.79
C SER A 3 -12.12 12.36 -11.43
N LYS A 4 -12.08 11.10 -10.99
CA LYS A 4 -12.57 10.72 -9.67
C LYS A 4 -11.66 11.37 -8.62
N PRO A 5 -12.17 12.14 -7.65
CA PRO A 5 -11.33 12.74 -6.62
C PRO A 5 -10.65 11.62 -5.82
N VAL A 6 -9.38 11.84 -5.49
CA VAL A 6 -8.58 10.83 -4.79
C VAL A 6 -8.88 10.93 -3.29
N CYS A 7 -9.25 9.79 -2.69
CA CYS A 7 -9.70 9.77 -1.29
C CYS A 7 -8.55 9.91 -0.29
N THR A 8 -7.42 9.25 -0.55
CA THR A 8 -6.28 9.20 0.37
C THR A 8 -5.07 9.89 -0.26
N GLN A 9 -4.61 10.99 0.33
CA GLN A 9 -3.45 11.76 -0.14
C GLN A 9 -2.23 11.69 0.80
N LYS A 10 -2.40 11.08 1.97
CA LYS A 10 -1.33 10.91 2.96
C LYS A 10 -1.39 9.51 3.55
N VAL A 11 -0.23 8.99 3.93
CA VAL A 11 -0.14 7.73 4.68
C VAL A 11 -0.74 7.94 6.07
N MET A 12 -1.71 7.11 6.44
CA MET A 12 -2.40 7.16 7.74
C MET A 12 -2.39 5.79 8.40
N ALA A 13 -2.22 5.76 9.71
CA ALA A 13 -2.21 4.53 10.49
C ALA A 13 -3.42 4.46 11.43
N TYR A 14 -4.06 3.31 11.48
CA TYR A 14 -5.23 3.00 12.29
C TYR A 14 -4.92 1.82 13.19
N GLN A 15 -5.08 2.02 14.49
CA GLN A 15 -4.83 0.97 15.48
C GLN A 15 -6.15 0.37 15.94
N PHE A 16 -6.24 -0.95 15.95
CA PHE A 16 -7.38 -1.67 16.49
C PHE A 16 -6.96 -3.07 16.96
N SER A 17 -7.81 -3.70 17.77
CA SER A 17 -7.62 -5.07 18.23
C SER A 17 -8.63 -6.00 17.56
N THR A 18 -8.19 -7.20 17.19
CA THR A 18 -9.04 -8.25 16.62
C THR A 18 -8.63 -9.60 17.21
N GLY A 19 -9.50 -10.21 18.01
CA GLY A 19 -9.15 -11.38 18.82
C GLY A 19 -7.97 -11.09 19.75
N GLU A 20 -6.92 -11.90 19.63
CA GLU A 20 -5.68 -11.75 20.42
C GLU A 20 -4.65 -10.83 19.76
N TYR A 21 -4.96 -10.25 18.59
CA TYR A 21 -4.02 -9.45 17.80
C TYR A 21 -4.27 -7.96 17.97
N ASN A 22 -3.19 -7.20 18.20
CA ASN A 22 -3.17 -5.76 18.03
C ASN A 22 -2.65 -5.44 16.63
N VAL A 23 -3.46 -4.75 15.85
CA VAL A 23 -3.21 -4.49 14.43
C VAL A 23 -3.04 -2.99 14.21
N VAL A 24 -2.00 -2.65 13.45
CA VAL A 24 -1.83 -1.32 12.86
C VAL A 24 -2.08 -1.45 11.36
N LEU A 25 -3.22 -0.96 10.90
CA LEU A 25 -3.53 -0.89 9.48
C LEU A 25 -3.07 0.45 8.92
N VAL A 26 -2.29 0.40 7.86
CA VAL A 26 -1.74 1.59 7.21
C VAL A 26 -2.49 1.80 5.89
N ASP A 27 -3.28 2.86 5.83
CA ASP A 27 -3.90 3.32 4.59
C ASP A 27 -2.95 4.25 3.83
N THR A 28 -2.90 4.12 2.51
CA THR A 28 -1.87 4.72 1.68
C THR A 28 -2.48 5.33 0.42
N PRO A 29 -1.94 6.44 -0.10
CA PRO A 29 -2.28 6.89 -1.45
C PRO A 29 -2.09 5.76 -2.47
N GLY A 30 -3.03 5.63 -3.40
CA GLY A 30 -2.96 4.62 -4.45
C GLY A 30 -1.93 5.00 -5.52
N PHE A 31 -1.20 4.01 -6.05
CA PHE A 31 -0.41 4.23 -7.27
C PHE A 31 -1.33 4.65 -8.43
N SER A 32 -0.80 5.42 -9.37
CA SER A 32 -1.56 6.10 -10.43
C SER A 32 -2.51 7.20 -9.91
N ASP A 33 -2.14 7.85 -8.81
CA ASP A 33 -2.78 9.09 -8.35
C ASP A 33 -2.63 10.18 -9.43
N THR A 34 -3.69 10.97 -9.61
CA THR A 34 -3.70 12.10 -10.56
C THR A 34 -2.89 13.30 -10.04
N TYR A 35 -2.66 13.39 -8.73
CA TYR A 35 -2.07 14.55 -8.06
C TYR A 35 -0.65 14.31 -7.52
N SER A 36 -0.14 13.08 -7.58
CA SER A 36 1.20 12.73 -7.12
C SER A 36 1.80 11.66 -8.02
N SER A 37 3.09 11.78 -8.31
CA SER A 37 3.79 10.75 -9.08
C SER A 37 3.95 9.48 -8.25
N ASP A 38 3.97 8.32 -8.92
CA ASP A 38 4.22 7.03 -8.26
C ASP A 38 5.53 7.03 -7.46
N THR A 39 6.53 7.77 -7.92
CA THR A 39 7.83 7.93 -7.24
C THR A 39 7.68 8.68 -5.91
N GLU A 40 6.87 9.73 -5.85
CA GLU A 40 6.60 10.48 -4.62
C GLU A 40 5.86 9.60 -3.61
N ILE A 41 4.85 8.86 -4.07
CA ILE A 41 4.10 7.91 -3.23
C ILE A 41 5.05 6.85 -2.65
N LEU A 42 5.92 6.28 -3.48
CA LEU A 42 6.92 5.30 -3.01
C LEU A 42 7.88 5.90 -1.98
N LEU A 43 8.31 7.14 -2.17
CA LEU A 43 9.23 7.82 -1.26
C LEU A 43 8.57 8.11 0.09
N ASP A 44 7.32 8.55 0.08
CA ASP A 44 6.57 8.81 1.32
C ASP A 44 6.28 7.52 2.09
N LEU A 45 5.96 6.43 1.39
CA LEU A 45 5.86 5.10 2.02
C LEU A 45 7.19 4.64 2.62
N ALA A 46 8.30 4.81 1.89
CA ALA A 46 9.62 4.44 2.38
C ALA A 46 10.01 5.24 3.64
N ARG A 47 9.75 6.55 3.65
CA ARG A 47 9.97 7.41 4.84
C ARG A 47 9.11 6.98 6.02
N TRP A 48 7.83 6.67 5.78
CA TRP A 48 6.93 6.21 6.83
C TRP A 48 7.42 4.89 7.45
N LEU A 49 7.86 3.95 6.60
CA LEU A 49 8.44 2.67 7.03
C LEU A 49 9.76 2.85 7.77
N GLU A 50 10.62 3.78 7.36
CA GLU A 50 11.87 4.08 8.06
C GLU A 50 11.62 4.59 9.49
N VAL A 51 10.68 5.53 9.64
CA VAL A 51 10.32 6.12 10.93
C VAL A 51 9.74 5.05 11.86
N THR A 52 8.82 4.22 11.36
CA THR A 52 8.16 3.18 12.15
C THR A 52 9.11 2.03 12.51
N TYR A 53 10.01 1.67 11.60
CA TYR A 53 11.06 0.68 11.88
C TYR A 53 11.98 1.14 13.02
N ARG A 54 12.33 2.44 13.08
CA ARG A 54 13.11 3.00 14.21
C ARG A 54 12.35 2.98 15.54
N GLN A 55 11.03 2.84 15.50
CA GLN A 55 10.15 2.70 16.67
C GLN A 55 9.82 1.23 16.98
N ASP A 56 10.58 0.29 16.41
CA ASP A 56 10.40 -1.17 16.54
C ASP A 56 9.06 -1.72 15.99
N ALA A 57 8.39 -0.93 15.13
CA ALA A 57 7.23 -1.38 14.38
C ALA A 57 7.67 -1.88 12.99
N LYS A 58 7.65 -3.19 12.78
CA LYS A 58 8.09 -3.82 11.52
C LYS A 58 6.91 -4.10 10.60
N LEU A 59 7.13 -3.87 9.29
CA LEU A 59 6.16 -4.26 8.26
C LEU A 59 5.96 -5.78 8.29
N THR A 60 4.73 -6.20 8.60
CA THR A 60 4.39 -7.62 8.73
C THR A 60 3.82 -8.21 7.44
N GLY A 61 3.17 -7.40 6.61
CA GLY A 61 2.57 -7.83 5.35
C GLY A 61 1.98 -6.67 4.56
N ILE A 62 1.53 -6.93 3.34
CA ILE A 62 0.95 -5.94 2.42
C ILE A 62 -0.35 -6.49 1.86
N ILE A 63 -1.41 -5.69 1.89
CA ILE A 63 -2.67 -5.99 1.19
C ILE A 63 -2.74 -5.05 -0.01
N TYR A 64 -2.62 -5.60 -1.21
CA TYR A 64 -2.78 -4.86 -2.45
C TYR A 64 -4.20 -5.06 -3.00
N LEU A 65 -4.96 -3.96 -3.08
CA LEU A 65 -6.33 -3.96 -3.58
C LEU A 65 -6.34 -3.62 -5.07
N HIS A 66 -6.77 -4.58 -5.88
CA HIS A 66 -6.94 -4.43 -7.32
C HIS A 66 -8.41 -4.29 -7.69
N ARG A 67 -8.77 -3.48 -8.69
CA ARG A 67 -10.17 -3.38 -9.12
C ARG A 67 -10.58 -4.68 -9.81
N ILE A 68 -11.72 -5.26 -9.44
CA ILE A 68 -12.22 -6.52 -10.04
C ILE A 68 -12.49 -6.39 -11.55
N THR A 69 -12.78 -5.18 -12.02
CA THR A 69 -13.03 -4.88 -13.43
C THR A 69 -11.77 -4.88 -14.28
N ASP A 70 -10.60 -4.72 -13.67
CA ASP A 70 -9.33 -4.64 -14.38
C ASP A 70 -8.82 -6.06 -14.65
N VAL A 71 -9.09 -6.58 -15.85
CA VAL A 71 -8.73 -7.96 -16.26
C VAL A 71 -7.23 -8.25 -16.29
N ARG A 72 -6.38 -7.23 -16.13
CA ARG A 72 -4.91 -7.33 -16.08
C ARG A 72 -4.37 -6.32 -15.06
N MET A 73 -3.27 -6.67 -14.39
CA MET A 73 -2.46 -5.65 -13.72
C MET A 73 -1.68 -4.85 -14.77
N ASP A 74 -1.79 -3.53 -14.70
CA ASP A 74 -1.04 -2.63 -15.57
C ASP A 74 0.47 -2.73 -15.33
N GLY A 75 1.27 -2.46 -16.36
CA GLY A 75 2.73 -2.51 -16.29
C GLY A 75 3.33 -1.53 -15.27
N GLY A 76 2.73 -0.34 -15.14
CA GLY A 76 3.13 0.68 -14.16
C GLY A 76 2.90 0.20 -12.73
N VAL A 77 1.70 -0.33 -12.46
CA VAL A 77 1.32 -0.93 -11.17
C VAL A 77 2.30 -2.04 -10.77
N MET A 78 2.58 -2.98 -11.68
CA MET A 78 3.49 -4.09 -11.42
C MET A 78 4.93 -3.59 -11.15
N ARG A 79 5.38 -2.56 -11.87
CA ARG A 79 6.68 -1.93 -11.64
C ARG A 79 6.75 -1.29 -10.26
N ASN A 80 5.71 -0.57 -9.84
CA ASN A 80 5.67 0.09 -8.54
C ASN A 80 5.65 -0.92 -7.39
N LEU A 81 4.86 -1.99 -7.51
CA LEU A 81 4.84 -3.07 -6.52
C LEU A 81 6.22 -3.73 -6.38
N LYS A 82 6.93 -3.95 -7.50
CA LYS A 82 8.30 -4.47 -7.48
C LYS A 82 9.30 -3.48 -6.85
N MET A 83 9.15 -2.18 -7.08
CA MET A 83 10.00 -1.15 -6.47
C MET A 83 9.74 -1.06 -4.96
N PHE A 84 8.48 -1.04 -4.55
CA PHE A 84 8.08 -1.06 -3.15
C PHE A 84 8.62 -2.29 -2.42
N ARG A 85 8.51 -3.47 -3.05
CA ARG A 85 9.16 -4.69 -2.56
C ARG A 85 10.66 -4.49 -2.30
N LYS A 86 11.39 -3.93 -3.27
CA LYS A 86 12.84 -3.71 -3.12
C LYS A 86 13.17 -2.77 -1.96
N LEU A 87 12.31 -1.78 -1.69
CA LEU A 87 12.46 -0.85 -0.57
C LEU A 87 12.19 -1.52 0.79
N CYS A 88 11.23 -2.44 0.85
CA CYS A 88 10.85 -3.14 2.10
C CYS A 88 11.77 -4.33 2.45
N GLY A 89 12.60 -4.79 1.52
CA GLY A 89 13.42 -6.00 1.66
C GLY A 89 12.63 -7.30 1.45
N ASP A 90 13.33 -8.44 1.48
CA ASP A 90 12.76 -9.75 1.12
C ASP A 90 12.03 -10.47 2.27
N GLN A 91 12.04 -9.92 3.50
CA GLN A 91 11.38 -10.55 4.67
C GLN A 91 9.85 -10.35 4.70
N PRO A 92 9.29 -9.14 4.47
CA PRO A 92 7.82 -8.91 4.49
C PRO A 92 7.07 -9.60 3.34
N MET A 93 7.82 -10.06 2.34
CA MET A 93 7.33 -10.66 1.11
C MET A 93 6.54 -11.96 1.27
N LYS A 94 6.71 -12.67 2.38
CA LYS A 94 5.95 -13.91 2.66
C LYS A 94 4.47 -13.63 2.91
N ASN A 95 4.12 -12.38 3.23
CA ASN A 95 2.78 -11.97 3.65
C ASN A 95 2.21 -10.87 2.74
N ILE A 96 2.39 -11.02 1.43
CA ILE A 96 1.72 -10.15 0.44
C ILE A 96 0.45 -10.83 -0.05
N ILE A 97 -0.69 -10.20 0.18
CA ILE A 97 -1.99 -10.62 -0.32
C ILE A 97 -2.40 -9.65 -1.42
N ILE A 98 -2.69 -10.18 -2.60
CA ILE A 98 -3.33 -9.43 -3.69
C ILE A 98 -4.79 -9.88 -3.72
N THR A 99 -5.71 -8.93 -3.57
CA THR A 99 -7.15 -9.22 -3.60
C THR A 99 -7.89 -8.16 -4.41
N SER A 100 -9.11 -8.46 -4.85
CA SER A 100 -9.97 -7.49 -5.50
C SER A 100 -11.11 -7.00 -4.62
N THR A 101 -11.66 -5.84 -4.97
CA THR A 101 -12.81 -5.21 -4.29
C THR A 101 -14.04 -5.20 -5.21
N PHE A 102 -15.23 -4.88 -4.66
CA PHE A 102 -16.54 -4.90 -5.37
C PHE A 102 -17.06 -6.31 -5.73
N TRP A 103 -17.14 -7.19 -4.73
CA TRP A 103 -17.68 -8.57 -4.88
C TRP A 103 -19.20 -8.69 -4.70
N ALA A 104 -19.90 -7.58 -4.42
CA ALA A 104 -21.34 -7.53 -4.19
C ALA A 104 -21.94 -6.32 -4.91
#